data_AF-A0A3M1XV22-F1
#
_entry.id   AF-A0A3M1XV22-F1
#
_cell.length_a   1.000
_cell.length_b   1.000
_cell.length_c   1.000
_cell.angle_alpha   90.00
_cell.angle_beta   90.00
_cell.angle_gamma   90.00
#
_symmetry.space_group_name_H-M   'P 1'
#
loop_
_entity.id
_entity.type
_entity.pdbx_description
1 polymer ?
#
loop_
_entity_poly.entity_id
_entity_poly.type
_entity_poly.pdbx_seq_one_letter_code
_entity_poly.pdbx_strand_id
1 'polypeptide(L)'
;MQFPELSLFKFFFWRYTVFKDPDVAGRRFSPEPQDEMDEHCLALARQIAAKYALIPTTEVWSEETATGLIKQIRYYQDAGLFASRKDALRMAEMAENYFRHLQQEAELGYKFLPDSPPKHRVENFRLYYHDLVLLDNLFWLKFENKEQAFIIYSSIEYLTTDNPNFCGQIKDWLENVCRKSELISSVAERQRNRYFLRVFDLVNDLKDDLSR
;
A
#
# COMPACT_ATOMS: atom_id res chain seq x y z
N MET A 1 -2.69 1.85 6.23
CA MET A 1 -1.26 1.47 6.13
C MET A 1 -0.82 1.04 7.53
N GLN A 2 0.39 0.53 7.73
CA GLN A 2 0.82 0.06 9.06
C GLN A 2 1.37 1.21 9.94
N PHE A 3 1.78 2.31 9.32
CA PHE A 3 2.28 3.51 9.99
C PHE A 3 1.12 4.50 10.24
N PRO A 4 0.98 5.06 11.46
CA PRO A 4 -0.11 5.97 11.80
C PRO A 4 -0.21 7.18 10.88
N GLU A 5 0.89 7.90 10.68
CA GLU A 5 0.89 9.17 9.94
C GLU A 5 0.54 8.94 8.46
N LEU A 6 1.05 7.87 7.85
CA LEU A 6 0.66 7.49 6.49
C LEU A 6 -0.80 7.05 6.40
N SER A 7 -1.33 6.39 7.43
CA SER A 7 -2.74 6.00 7.46
C SER A 7 -3.64 7.23 7.52
N LEU A 8 -3.30 8.20 8.38
CA LEU A 8 -3.98 9.47 8.45
C LEU A 8 -3.92 10.21 7.11
N PHE A 9 -2.74 10.24 6.47
CA PHE A 9 -2.56 10.81 5.14
C PHE A 9 -3.47 10.16 4.10
N LYS A 10 -3.61 8.83 4.10
CA LYS A 10 -4.51 8.13 3.17
C LYS A 10 -5.98 8.44 3.41
N PHE A 11 -6.42 8.50 4.67
CA PHE A 11 -7.80 8.90 4.98
C PHE A 11 -8.07 10.34 4.58
N PHE A 12 -7.18 11.27 4.91
CA PHE A 12 -7.28 12.66 4.47
C PHE A 12 -7.27 12.76 2.94
N PHE A 13 -6.40 12.01 2.27
CA PHE A 13 -6.32 11.95 0.81
C PHE A 13 -7.64 11.55 0.18
N TRP A 14 -8.27 10.48 0.67
CA TRP A 14 -9.56 10.03 0.14
C TRP A 14 -10.68 11.03 0.43
N ARG A 15 -10.79 11.52 1.67
CA ARG A 15 -11.80 12.51 2.04
C ARG A 15 -11.67 13.78 1.19
N TYR A 16 -10.46 14.32 1.07
CA TYR A 16 -10.20 15.57 0.36
C TYR A 16 -10.25 15.42 -1.17
N THR A 17 -9.49 14.47 -1.73
CA THR A 17 -9.27 14.37 -3.18
C THR A 17 -10.31 13.52 -3.88
N VAL A 18 -10.74 12.41 -3.27
CA VAL A 18 -11.64 11.44 -3.92
C VAL A 18 -13.10 11.78 -3.65
N PHE A 19 -13.46 11.98 -2.39
CA PHE A 19 -14.86 12.18 -1.97
C PHE A 19 -15.29 13.64 -1.87
N LYS A 20 -14.33 14.58 -1.84
CA LYS A 20 -14.59 16.02 -1.66
C LYS A 20 -15.45 16.29 -0.43
N ASP A 21 -15.13 15.61 0.66
CA ASP A 21 -15.80 15.72 1.94
C ASP A 21 -15.76 17.18 2.45
N PRO A 22 -16.92 17.83 2.67
CA PRO A 22 -17.00 19.21 3.15
C PRO A 22 -16.27 19.45 4.48
N ASP A 23 -16.18 18.45 5.35
CA ASP A 23 -15.57 18.59 6.69
C ASP A 23 -14.06 18.76 6.63
N VAL A 24 -13.44 18.39 5.50
CA VAL A 24 -12.01 18.63 5.23
C VAL A 24 -11.78 19.69 4.16
N ALA A 25 -12.84 20.31 3.65
CA ALA A 25 -12.72 21.39 2.68
C ALA A 25 -11.96 22.57 3.31
N GLY A 26 -10.85 22.96 2.68
CA GLY A 26 -9.99 24.03 3.18
C GLY A 26 -9.04 23.64 4.32
N ARG A 27 -9.10 22.41 4.85
CA ARG A 27 -8.08 21.90 5.77
C ARG A 27 -6.78 21.61 5.03
N ARG A 28 -5.66 21.82 5.72
CA ARG A 28 -4.33 21.36 5.29
C ARG A 28 -3.94 20.16 6.15
N PHE A 29 -3.29 19.19 5.54
CA PHE A 29 -2.89 17.95 6.19
C PHE A 29 -1.76 18.19 7.21
N SER A 30 -1.88 17.52 8.36
CA SER A 30 -0.86 17.38 9.40
C SER A 30 -0.68 15.89 9.71
N PRO A 31 0.53 15.41 10.03
CA PRO A 31 0.78 14.01 10.40
C PRO A 31 0.22 13.64 11.78
N GLU A 32 -0.19 14.63 12.57
CA GLU A 32 -0.82 14.46 13.89
C GLU A 32 -2.36 14.54 13.77
N PRO A 33 -3.11 13.76 14.57
CA PRO A 33 -4.58 13.84 14.59
C PRO A 33 -5.03 15.23 15.05
N GLN A 34 -6.03 15.79 14.35
CA GLN A 34 -6.54 17.13 14.62
C GLN A 34 -7.92 17.12 15.30
N ASP A 35 -8.63 16.00 15.22
CA ASP A 35 -9.99 15.83 15.73
C ASP A 35 -10.28 14.36 16.10
N GLU A 36 -11.45 14.11 16.70
CA GLU A 36 -11.90 12.77 17.10
C GLU A 36 -12.06 11.80 15.91
N MET A 37 -12.32 12.32 14.70
CA MET A 37 -12.45 11.50 13.50
C MET A 37 -11.08 10.96 13.08
N ASP A 38 -10.03 11.78 13.14
CA ASP A 38 -8.66 11.37 12.87
C ASP A 38 -8.22 10.26 13.84
N GLU A 39 -8.54 10.39 15.14
CA GLU A 39 -8.28 9.35 16.14
C GLU A 39 -9.04 8.05 15.83
N HIS A 40 -10.31 8.15 15.45
CA HIS A 40 -11.12 7.00 15.06
C HIS A 40 -10.53 6.29 13.84
N CYS A 41 -10.12 7.05 12.81
CA CYS A 41 -9.46 6.53 11.62
C CYS A 41 -8.16 5.78 11.95
N LEU A 42 -7.34 6.32 12.86
CA LEU A 42 -6.10 5.66 13.30
C LEU A 42 -6.37 4.35 14.04
N ALA A 43 -7.35 4.34 14.94
CA ALA A 43 -7.76 3.12 15.65
C ALA A 43 -8.25 2.04 14.66
N LEU A 44 -9.04 2.42 13.66
CA LEU A 44 -9.50 1.52 12.61
C LEU A 44 -8.35 1.01 11.74
N ALA A 45 -7.42 1.88 11.34
CA ALA A 45 -6.25 1.52 10.54
C ALA A 45 -5.41 0.44 11.22
N ARG A 46 -5.20 0.58 12.54
CA ARG A 46 -4.47 -0.39 13.35
C ARG A 46 -5.15 -1.75 13.37
N GLN A 47 -6.48 -1.77 13.52
CA GLN A 47 -7.26 -3.02 13.49
C GLN A 47 -7.19 -3.69 12.11
N ILE A 48 -7.29 -2.92 11.03
CA ILE A 48 -7.17 -3.42 9.66
C ILE A 48 -5.78 -4.00 9.43
N ALA A 49 -4.72 -3.29 9.80
CA ALA A 49 -3.34 -3.74 9.66
C ALA A 49 -3.08 -5.05 10.43
N ALA A 50 -3.56 -5.15 11.67
CA ALA A 50 -3.43 -6.35 12.49
C ALA A 50 -4.13 -7.57 11.85
N LYS A 51 -5.33 -7.39 11.27
CA LYS A 51 -6.03 -8.46 10.56
C LYS A 51 -5.34 -8.82 9.25
N TYR A 52 -4.89 -7.82 8.48
CA TYR A 52 -4.20 -8.04 7.21
C TYR A 52 -2.91 -8.84 7.38
N ALA A 53 -2.17 -8.60 8.45
CA ALA A 53 -0.94 -9.33 8.77
C ALA A 53 -1.16 -10.85 8.95
N LEU A 54 -2.39 -11.28 9.25
CA LEU A 54 -2.74 -12.70 9.44
C LEU A 54 -3.23 -13.40 8.16
N ILE A 55 -3.66 -12.64 7.15
CA ILE A 55 -4.22 -13.20 5.91
C ILE A 55 -3.08 -13.62 4.99
N PRO A 56 -2.99 -14.88 4.54
CA PRO A 56 -2.05 -15.27 3.50
C PRO A 56 -2.31 -14.50 2.21
N THR A 57 -1.29 -13.87 1.64
CA THR A 57 -1.44 -13.02 0.45
C THR A 57 -0.34 -13.29 -0.57
N THR A 58 -0.75 -13.37 -1.83
CA THR A 58 0.14 -13.25 -2.98
C THR A 58 -0.14 -11.91 -3.64
N GLU A 59 0.87 -11.06 -3.69
CA GLU A 59 0.81 -9.77 -4.35
C GLU A 59 1.71 -9.80 -5.58
N VAL A 60 1.29 -9.13 -6.65
CA VAL A 60 2.11 -8.88 -7.83
C VAL A 60 2.27 -7.38 -7.93
N TRP A 61 3.50 -6.90 -7.97
CA TRP A 61 3.85 -5.48 -8.00
C TRP A 61 4.60 -5.16 -9.28
N SER A 62 4.40 -3.96 -9.80
CA SER A 62 5.18 -3.39 -10.89
C SER A 62 5.93 -2.16 -10.39
N GLU A 63 6.72 -1.53 -11.27
CA GLU A 63 7.38 -0.25 -10.97
C GLU A 63 6.37 0.81 -10.50
N GLU A 64 5.14 0.79 -11.01
CA GLU A 64 4.15 1.81 -10.69
C GLU A 64 3.54 1.64 -9.29
N THR A 65 3.53 0.42 -8.74
CA THR A 65 2.86 0.12 -7.46
C THR A 65 3.38 0.98 -6.33
N ALA A 66 4.71 1.17 -6.23
CA ALA A 66 5.31 2.03 -5.22
C ALA A 66 5.16 3.53 -5.53
N THR A 67 5.05 3.91 -6.81
CA THR A 67 5.02 5.34 -7.21
C THR A 67 3.78 6.07 -6.73
N GLY A 68 2.66 5.36 -6.50
CA GLY A 68 1.38 5.97 -6.14
C GLY A 68 1.45 6.82 -4.87
N LEU A 69 2.07 6.31 -3.80
CA LEU A 69 2.23 7.06 -2.54
C LEU A 69 3.13 8.28 -2.72
N ILE A 70 4.25 8.11 -3.44
CA ILE A 70 5.25 9.16 -3.66
C ILE A 70 4.64 10.31 -4.47
N LYS A 71 3.88 9.99 -5.52
CA LYS A 71 3.13 10.97 -6.32
C LYS A 71 2.06 11.69 -5.51
N GLN A 72 1.37 11.00 -4.60
CA GLN A 72 0.38 11.62 -3.71
C GLN A 72 1.04 12.64 -2.77
N ILE A 73 2.17 12.28 -2.14
CA ILE A 73 2.91 13.22 -1.28
C ILE A 73 3.39 14.42 -2.08
N ARG A 74 4.00 14.19 -3.26
CA ARG A 74 4.46 15.28 -4.14
C ARG A 74 3.34 16.23 -4.53
N TYR A 75 2.22 15.68 -5.00
CA TYR A 75 1.05 16.47 -5.37
C TYR A 75 0.55 17.33 -4.21
N TYR A 76 0.49 16.79 -2.99
CA TYR A 76 0.05 17.52 -1.80
C TYR A 76 0.98 18.67 -1.44
N GLN A 77 2.29 18.52 -1.66
CA GLN A 77 3.23 19.62 -1.50
C GLN A 77 3.02 20.69 -2.57
N ASP A 78 2.98 20.29 -3.84
CA ASP A 78 2.90 21.22 -4.98
C ASP A 78 1.58 22.01 -4.97
N ALA A 79 0.49 21.39 -4.50
CA ALA A 79 -0.82 22.01 -4.34
C ALA A 79 -0.98 22.82 -3.04
N GLY A 80 0.04 22.88 -2.17
CA GLY A 80 -0.02 23.62 -0.90
C GLY A 80 -1.00 23.03 0.12
N LEU A 81 -1.23 21.71 0.06
CA LEU A 81 -2.19 20.99 0.89
C LEU A 81 -1.59 20.47 2.20
N PHE A 82 -0.27 20.54 2.39
CA PHE A 82 0.36 20.32 3.69
C PHE A 82 0.27 21.57 4.57
N ALA A 83 0.10 21.37 5.89
CA ALA A 83 0.09 22.47 6.86
C ALA A 83 1.45 23.18 6.89
N SER A 84 2.54 22.41 6.79
CA SER A 84 3.90 22.91 6.64
C SER A 84 4.75 22.03 5.74
N ARG A 85 5.86 22.57 5.24
CA ARG A 85 6.86 21.80 4.48
C ARG A 85 7.50 20.67 5.30
N LYS A 86 7.61 20.88 6.62
CA LYS A 86 8.09 19.86 7.57
C LYS A 86 7.17 18.64 7.57
N ASP A 87 5.86 18.84 7.42
CA ASP A 87 4.89 17.75 7.35
C ASP A 87 5.05 16.93 6.06
N ALA A 88 5.32 17.59 4.93
CA ALA A 88 5.63 16.88 3.68
C ALA A 88 6.90 16.03 3.81
N LEU A 89 7.97 16.60 4.41
CA LEU A 89 9.21 15.88 4.68
C LEU A 89 8.97 14.68 5.61
N ARG A 90 8.18 14.87 6.67
CA ARG A 90 7.78 13.79 7.57
C ARG A 90 7.07 12.67 6.81
N MET A 91 6.25 13.00 5.81
CA MET A 91 5.59 11.98 4.99
C MET A 91 6.52 11.22 4.06
N ALA A 92 7.52 11.89 3.50
CA ALA A 92 8.55 11.21 2.73
C ALA A 92 9.39 10.27 3.61
N GLU A 93 9.74 10.67 4.83
CA GLU A 93 10.42 9.81 5.81
C GLU A 93 9.55 8.59 6.18
N MET A 94 8.26 8.78 6.41
CA MET A 94 7.37 7.65 6.73
C MET A 94 7.15 6.72 5.53
N ALA A 95 7.14 7.25 4.31
CA ALA A 95 7.14 6.43 3.09
C ALA A 95 8.40 5.57 3.01
N GLU A 96 9.58 6.14 3.32
CA GLU A 96 10.83 5.37 3.41
C GLU A 96 10.73 4.23 4.42
N ASN A 97 10.28 4.53 5.64
CA ASN A 97 10.10 3.53 6.70
C ASN A 97 9.11 2.44 6.29
N TYR A 98 8.03 2.80 5.61
CA TYR A 98 7.05 1.85 5.09
C TYR A 98 7.65 0.90 4.06
N PHE A 99 8.41 1.41 3.09
CA PHE A 99 9.07 0.55 2.10
C PHE A 99 10.18 -0.29 2.69
N ARG A 100 10.92 0.20 3.71
CA ARG A 100 11.87 -0.62 4.47
C ARG A 100 11.19 -1.76 5.22
N HIS A 101 10.05 -1.49 5.85
CA HIS A 101 9.24 -2.50 6.52
C HIS A 101 8.75 -3.57 5.53
N LEU A 102 8.21 -3.15 4.39
CA LEU A 102 7.79 -4.07 3.32
C LEU A 102 8.95 -4.90 2.76
N GLN A 103 10.15 -4.33 2.64
CA GLN A 103 11.34 -5.07 2.22
C GLN A 103 11.68 -6.17 3.23
N GLN A 104 11.55 -5.89 4.53
CA GLN A 104 11.76 -6.89 5.59
C GLN A 104 10.67 -7.97 5.56
N GLU A 105 9.39 -7.61 5.40
CA GLU A 105 8.29 -8.58 5.23
C GLU A 105 8.55 -9.48 4.01
N ALA A 106 8.99 -8.91 2.89
CA ALA A 106 9.33 -9.65 1.69
C ALA A 106 10.53 -10.56 1.91
N GLU A 107 11.61 -10.10 2.54
CA GLU A 107 12.78 -10.91 2.86
C GLU A 107 12.42 -12.11 3.76
N LEU A 108 11.58 -11.89 4.76
CA LEU A 108 11.17 -12.90 5.73
C LEU A 108 10.07 -13.84 5.20
N GLY A 109 9.30 -13.41 4.20
CA GLY A 109 8.18 -14.18 3.63
C GLY A 109 6.88 -14.13 4.45
N TYR A 110 6.78 -13.22 5.42
CA TYR A 110 5.58 -13.05 6.22
C TYR A 110 5.38 -11.61 6.68
N LYS A 111 4.11 -11.25 6.89
CA LYS A 111 3.70 -9.91 7.35
C LYS A 111 3.75 -9.80 8.87
N PHE A 112 4.10 -8.61 9.37
CA PHE A 112 4.11 -8.29 10.79
C PHE A 112 3.94 -6.78 11.01
N LEU A 113 3.49 -6.37 12.19
CA LEU A 113 3.34 -4.93 12.49
C LEU A 113 4.71 -4.30 12.84
N PRO A 114 4.99 -3.02 12.49
CA PRO A 114 6.30 -2.40 12.71
C PRO A 114 6.74 -2.39 14.18
N ASP A 115 5.78 -2.21 15.10
CA ASP A 115 6.04 -2.15 16.55
C ASP A 115 6.06 -3.53 17.23
N SER A 116 5.88 -4.61 16.47
CA SER A 116 5.83 -5.97 17.00
C SER A 116 7.01 -6.76 16.45
N PRO A 117 7.81 -7.42 17.32
CA PRO A 117 8.89 -8.24 16.81
C PRO A 117 8.31 -9.37 15.93
N PRO A 118 9.05 -9.80 14.90
CA PRO A 118 8.61 -10.88 14.02
C PRO A 118 8.43 -12.18 14.83
N LYS A 119 7.18 -12.54 15.15
CA LYS A 119 6.86 -13.73 15.98
C LYS A 119 6.29 -14.90 15.18
N HIS A 120 5.78 -14.65 13.98
CA HIS A 120 5.18 -15.67 13.12
C HIS A 120 6.20 -16.18 12.12
N ARG A 121 6.53 -17.48 12.17
CA ARG A 121 7.46 -18.12 11.22
C ARG A 121 6.74 -18.82 10.06
N VAL A 122 5.42 -18.66 9.96
CA VAL A 122 4.64 -19.27 8.88
C VAL A 122 4.63 -18.28 7.72
N GLU A 123 5.20 -18.70 6.59
CA GLU A 123 5.16 -17.92 5.36
C GLU A 123 3.71 -17.61 5.00
N ASN A 124 3.37 -16.31 4.94
CA ASN A 124 2.04 -15.84 4.58
C ASN A 124 2.08 -14.66 3.61
N PHE A 125 3.26 -14.35 3.07
CA PHE A 125 3.45 -13.25 2.15
C PHE A 125 4.33 -13.69 0.98
N ARG A 126 3.74 -13.61 -0.21
CA ARG A 126 4.45 -13.81 -1.48
C ARG A 126 4.37 -12.55 -2.30
N LEU A 127 5.52 -11.98 -2.63
CA LEU A 127 5.63 -10.77 -3.44
C LEU A 127 6.29 -11.12 -4.76
N TYR A 128 5.54 -10.99 -5.84
CA TYR A 128 6.02 -11.09 -7.20
C TYR A 128 6.29 -9.70 -7.77
N TYR A 129 7.36 -9.58 -8.53
CA TYR A 129 7.69 -8.40 -9.31
C TYR A 129 7.47 -8.68 -10.79
N HIS A 130 6.75 -7.78 -11.47
CA HIS A 130 6.40 -7.90 -12.86
C HIS A 130 6.78 -6.64 -13.65
N ASP A 131 7.67 -6.80 -14.63
CA ASP A 131 8.29 -5.70 -15.38
C ASP A 131 7.36 -5.00 -16.39
N LEU A 132 6.28 -5.65 -16.85
CA LEU A 132 5.57 -5.23 -18.09
C LEU A 132 4.10 -4.84 -17.94
N VAL A 133 3.38 -5.44 -17.00
CA VAL A 133 1.92 -5.34 -16.95
C VAL A 133 1.47 -4.47 -15.78
N LEU A 134 0.71 -3.44 -16.13
CA LEU A 134 -0.27 -2.81 -15.26
C LEU A 134 -1.29 -3.87 -14.86
N LEU A 135 -1.24 -4.28 -13.61
CA LEU A 135 -2.25 -5.16 -13.07
C LEU A 135 -3.55 -4.37 -12.97
N ASP A 136 -4.60 -4.96 -13.48
CA ASP A 136 -5.96 -4.57 -13.18
C ASP A 136 -6.07 -4.40 -11.66
N ASN A 137 -6.71 -3.32 -11.20
CA ASN A 137 -6.97 -3.10 -9.77
C ASN A 137 -8.03 -4.11 -9.30
N LEU A 138 -7.66 -5.38 -9.23
CA LEU A 138 -8.53 -6.49 -8.87
C LEU A 138 -7.86 -7.34 -7.81
N PHE A 139 -8.69 -8.03 -7.03
CA PHE A 139 -8.21 -9.05 -6.11
C PHE A 139 -9.21 -10.20 -6.04
N TRP A 140 -8.68 -11.40 -5.88
CA TRP A 140 -9.45 -12.62 -5.70
C TRP A 140 -9.24 -13.12 -4.27
N LEU A 141 -10.34 -13.39 -3.56
CA LEU A 141 -10.33 -13.92 -2.20
C LEU A 141 -10.93 -15.32 -2.19
N LYS A 142 -10.23 -16.22 -1.50
CA LYS A 142 -10.72 -17.55 -1.19
C LYS A 142 -11.13 -17.63 0.27
N PHE A 143 -12.40 -17.92 0.50
CA PHE A 143 -12.96 -18.27 1.81
C PHE A 143 -13.11 -19.79 1.92
N GLU A 144 -13.50 -20.29 3.09
CA GLU A 144 -13.71 -21.73 3.31
C GLU A 144 -14.75 -22.32 2.34
N ASN A 145 -15.84 -21.57 2.08
CA ASN A 145 -17.00 -22.08 1.33
C ASN A 145 -17.26 -21.38 -0.01
N LYS A 146 -16.49 -20.33 -0.36
CA LYS A 146 -16.70 -19.56 -1.57
C LYS A 146 -15.45 -18.84 -2.03
N GLU A 147 -15.45 -18.44 -3.30
CA GLU A 147 -14.46 -17.56 -3.90
C GLU A 147 -15.15 -16.28 -4.36
N GLN A 148 -14.47 -15.15 -4.26
CA GLN A 148 -15.02 -13.86 -4.65
C GLN A 148 -13.96 -13.02 -5.35
N ALA A 149 -14.32 -12.49 -6.51
CA ALA A 149 -13.51 -11.53 -7.24
C ALA A 149 -13.98 -10.11 -6.93
N PHE A 150 -13.04 -9.20 -6.81
CA PHE A 150 -13.24 -7.78 -6.56
C PHE A 150 -12.56 -7.01 -7.69
N ILE A 151 -13.27 -6.07 -8.30
CA ILE A 151 -12.77 -5.21 -9.36
C ILE A 151 -12.94 -3.76 -8.89
N ILE A 152 -11.83 -3.09 -8.62
CA ILE A 152 -11.82 -1.68 -8.25
C ILE A 152 -12.12 -0.87 -9.51
N TYR A 153 -13.28 -0.21 -9.54
CA TYR A 153 -13.72 0.61 -10.67
C TYR A 153 -13.52 2.10 -10.43
N SER A 154 -13.28 2.49 -9.18
CA SER A 154 -12.97 3.85 -8.74
C SER A 154 -11.98 3.74 -7.58
N SER A 155 -11.14 4.76 -7.35
CA SER A 155 -9.99 4.78 -6.43
C SER A 155 -10.07 3.88 -5.19
N ILE A 156 -11.22 3.79 -4.51
CA ILE A 156 -11.46 2.82 -3.42
C ILE A 156 -12.76 2.01 -3.54
N GLU A 157 -13.59 2.24 -4.56
CA GLU A 157 -14.85 1.53 -4.73
C GLU A 157 -14.67 0.32 -5.65
N TYR A 158 -15.40 -0.75 -5.36
CA TYR A 158 -15.23 -2.02 -6.05
C TYR A 158 -16.56 -2.69 -6.37
N LEU A 159 -16.60 -3.36 -7.52
CA LEU A 159 -17.63 -4.34 -7.85
C LEU A 159 -17.17 -5.70 -7.34
N THR A 160 -18.12 -6.54 -6.92
CA THR A 160 -17.81 -7.90 -6.50
C THR A 160 -18.68 -8.92 -7.20
N THR A 161 -18.13 -10.11 -7.41
CA THR A 161 -18.89 -11.26 -7.90
C THR A 161 -18.34 -12.53 -7.28
N ASP A 162 -19.24 -13.46 -6.98
CA ASP A 162 -18.95 -14.83 -6.59
C ASP A 162 -19.32 -15.83 -7.71
N ASN A 163 -19.54 -15.34 -8.93
CA ASN A 163 -19.79 -16.19 -10.09
C ASN A 163 -18.61 -17.14 -10.30
N PRO A 164 -18.81 -18.47 -10.24
CA PRO A 164 -17.70 -19.43 -10.26
C PRO A 164 -16.87 -19.37 -11.54
N ASN A 165 -17.50 -19.12 -12.70
CA ASN A 165 -16.78 -19.02 -13.97
C ASN A 165 -15.89 -17.78 -14.00
N PHE A 166 -16.39 -16.64 -13.52
CA PHE A 166 -15.62 -15.41 -13.46
C PHE A 166 -14.46 -15.53 -12.46
N CYS A 167 -14.72 -16.05 -11.25
CA CYS A 167 -13.68 -16.30 -10.25
C CYS A 167 -12.59 -17.24 -10.79
N GLY A 168 -12.97 -18.30 -11.50
CA GLY A 168 -12.03 -19.22 -12.16
C GLY A 168 -11.14 -18.52 -13.19
N GLN A 169 -11.72 -17.69 -14.05
CA GLN A 169 -10.96 -16.93 -15.06
C GLN A 169 -9.95 -15.96 -14.42
N ILE A 170 -10.38 -15.23 -13.38
CA ILE A 170 -9.50 -14.29 -12.66
C ILE A 170 -8.37 -15.03 -11.96
N LYS A 171 -8.66 -16.17 -11.34
CA LYS A 171 -7.65 -17.00 -10.69
C LYS A 171 -6.62 -17.52 -11.70
N ASP A 172 -7.06 -18.10 -12.82
CA ASP A 172 -6.17 -18.60 -13.87
C ASP A 172 -5.31 -17.48 -14.46
N TRP A 173 -5.89 -16.29 -14.63
CA TRP A 173 -5.16 -15.11 -15.06
C TRP A 173 -4.09 -14.69 -14.04
N LEU A 174 -4.42 -14.58 -12.75
CA LEU A 174 -3.47 -14.25 -11.67
C LEU A 174 -2.33 -15.28 -11.60
N GLU A 175 -2.62 -16.57 -11.73
CA GLU A 175 -1.59 -17.61 -11.78
C GLU A 175 -0.66 -17.46 -12.98
N ASN A 176 -1.20 -17.12 -14.15
CA ASN A 176 -0.42 -16.88 -15.36
C ASN A 176 0.47 -15.65 -15.24
N VAL A 177 -0.02 -14.58 -14.60
CA VAL A 177 0.78 -13.39 -14.27
C VAL A 177 1.93 -13.79 -13.34
N CYS A 178 1.66 -14.53 -12.27
CA CYS A 178 2.70 -14.98 -11.34
C CYS A 178 3.77 -15.83 -12.04
N ARG A 179 3.39 -16.74 -12.96
CA ARG A 179 4.33 -17.55 -13.76
C ARG A 179 5.27 -16.73 -14.65
N LYS A 180 4.85 -15.52 -15.04
CA LYS A 180 5.63 -14.58 -15.87
C LYS A 180 6.27 -13.46 -15.04
N SER A 181 6.30 -13.60 -13.72
CA SER A 181 6.83 -12.62 -12.78
C SER A 181 7.97 -13.23 -11.97
N GLU A 182 8.83 -12.39 -11.40
CA GLU A 182 9.91 -12.81 -10.50
C GLU A 182 9.38 -12.86 -9.06
N LEU A 183 9.41 -14.02 -8.39
CA LEU A 183 9.15 -14.08 -6.94
C LEU A 183 10.33 -13.43 -6.19
N ILE A 184 10.08 -12.29 -5.54
CA ILE A 184 11.10 -11.51 -4.83
C ILE A 184 10.99 -11.59 -3.30
N SER A 185 9.98 -12.26 -2.77
CA SER A 185 9.88 -12.59 -1.34
C SER A 185 10.49 -13.95 -1.01
N SER A 186 11.08 -14.10 0.18
CA SER A 186 11.74 -15.31 0.72
C SER A 186 12.96 -15.80 -0.07
N VAL A 187 13.01 -15.53 -1.37
CA VAL A 187 14.05 -15.93 -2.32
C VAL A 187 14.51 -14.70 -3.13
N ALA A 188 15.44 -14.92 -4.08
CA ALA A 188 15.85 -13.91 -5.06
C ALA A 188 16.31 -12.57 -4.45
N GLU A 189 17.21 -12.62 -3.45
CA GLU A 189 17.72 -11.45 -2.72
C GLU A 189 18.19 -10.32 -3.65
N ARG A 190 18.94 -10.65 -4.70
CA ARG A 190 19.45 -9.67 -5.65
C ARG A 190 18.32 -8.93 -6.37
N GLN A 191 17.29 -9.65 -6.82
CA GLN A 191 16.13 -9.09 -7.50
C GLN A 191 15.29 -8.25 -6.55
N ARG A 192 15.04 -8.73 -5.33
CA ARG A 192 14.37 -7.99 -4.26
C ARG A 192 15.08 -6.66 -4.00
N ASN A 193 16.38 -6.71 -3.75
CA ASN A 193 17.16 -5.51 -3.46
C ASN A 193 17.16 -4.54 -4.65
N ARG A 194 17.26 -5.04 -5.89
CA ARG A 194 17.14 -4.20 -7.10
C ARG A 194 15.78 -3.49 -7.20
N TYR A 195 14.69 -4.17 -6.84
CA TYR A 195 13.37 -3.53 -6.81
C TYR A 195 13.30 -2.44 -5.74
N PHE A 196 13.63 -2.75 -4.49
CA PHE A 196 13.52 -1.78 -3.39
C PHE A 196 14.51 -0.62 -3.51
N LEU A 197 15.70 -0.82 -4.09
CA LEU A 197 16.62 0.29 -4.38
C LEU A 197 15.97 1.33 -5.30
N ARG A 198 15.31 0.89 -6.39
CA ARG A 198 14.55 1.80 -7.28
C ARG A 198 13.44 2.54 -6.53
N VAL A 199 12.74 1.85 -5.63
CA VAL A 199 11.73 2.49 -4.77
C VAL A 199 12.36 3.54 -3.85
N PHE A 200 13.51 3.26 -3.26
CA PHE A 200 14.21 4.22 -2.39
C PHE A 200 14.77 5.41 -3.16
N ASP A 201 15.22 5.22 -4.41
CA ASP A 201 15.63 6.32 -5.27
C ASP A 201 14.48 7.31 -5.48
N LEU A 202 13.26 6.81 -5.76
CA LEU A 202 12.06 7.66 -5.88
C LEU A 202 11.74 8.44 -4.59
N VAL A 203 11.97 7.83 -3.42
CA VAL A 203 11.76 8.48 -2.11
C VAL A 203 12.83 9.53 -1.85
N ASN A 204 14.09 9.25 -2.20
CA ASN A 204 15.20 10.20 -2.06
C ASN A 204 15.01 11.41 -2.97
N ASP A 205 14.63 11.20 -4.24
CA ASP A 205 14.30 12.28 -5.17
C ASP A 205 13.18 13.19 -4.60
N LEU A 206 12.15 12.58 -3.99
CA LEU A 206 11.12 13.34 -3.30
C LEU A 206 11.69 14.15 -2.13
N LYS A 207 12.52 13.57 -1.26
CA LYS A 207 13.10 14.27 -0.10
C LYS A 207 14.01 15.42 -0.53
N ASP A 208 14.79 15.24 -1.58
CA ASP A 208 15.67 16.27 -2.13
C ASP A 208 14.86 17.46 -2.65
N ASP A 209 13.80 17.20 -3.42
CA ASP A 209 12.90 18.26 -3.90
C ASP A 209 12.19 18.97 -2.73
N LEU A 210 11.76 18.21 -1.71
CA LEU A 210 11.15 18.76 -0.51
C LEU A 210 12.13 19.55 0.37
N SER A 211 13.44 19.47 0.13
CA SER A 211 14.45 20.18 0.93
C SER A 211 14.97 21.47 0.29
N ARG A 212 14.65 21.74 -0.98
CA ARG A 212 15.08 22.93 -1.74
C ARG A 212 14.27 24.18 -1.45
#